data_AF-A0A495L6E5-F1
#
_entry.id   AF-A0A495L6E5-F1
#
_cell.length_a   1.000
_cell.length_b   1.000
_cell.length_c   1.000
_cell.angle_alpha   90.00
_cell.angle_beta   90.00
_cell.angle_gamma   90.00
#
_symmetry.space_group_name_H-M   'P 1'
#
loop_
_entity.id
_entity.type
_entity.pdbx_description
1 polymer ?
#
loop_
_entity_poly.entity_id
_entity_poly.type
_entity_poly.pdbx_seq_one_letter_code
_entity_poly.pdbx_strand_id
1 'polypeptide(L)'
;MTPREAAKALCLELDICGVEPLPGKGMVIEVRKGEQSQTVLLRNTGAGLHWFWVWESSDGGFEYDRALPAGQEREFARRIAGVLSIPKVGS
;
A
#
# COMPACT_ATOMS: atom_id res chain seq x y z
N MET A 1 13.29 7.90 -9.90
CA MET A 1 12.62 6.61 -9.67
C MET A 1 11.37 6.54 -10.54
N THR A 2 11.21 5.47 -11.31
CA THR A 2 10.02 5.22 -12.13
C THR A 2 8.91 4.54 -11.31
N PRO A 3 7.64 4.55 -11.76
CA PRO A 3 6.57 3.84 -11.06
C PRO A 3 6.86 2.35 -10.86
N ARG A 4 7.49 1.71 -11.85
CA ARG A 4 7.87 0.29 -11.78
C ARG A 4 8.96 0.03 -10.75
N GLU A 5 9.94 0.91 -10.64
CA GLU A 5 11.00 0.80 -9.62
C GLU A 5 10.42 0.96 -8.22
N ALA A 6 9.56 1.96 -7.99
CA ALA A 6 8.89 2.16 -6.72
C ALA A 6 8.05 0.95 -6.33
N ALA A 7 7.24 0.42 -7.24
CA ALA A 7 6.41 -0.76 -6.99
C ALA A 7 7.26 -1.99 -6.61
N LYS A 8 8.34 -2.25 -7.35
CA LYS A 8 9.26 -3.36 -7.02
C LYS A 8 9.94 -3.16 -5.66
N ALA A 9 10.38 -1.95 -5.36
CA ALA A 9 10.99 -1.62 -4.08
C ALA A 9 10.01 -1.84 -2.93
N LEU A 10 8.73 -1.44 -3.10
CA LEU A 10 7.71 -1.68 -2.09
C LEU A 10 7.44 -3.17 -1.88
N CYS A 11 7.29 -3.96 -2.94
CA CYS A 11 7.09 -5.40 -2.82
C CYS A 11 8.23 -6.07 -2.02
N LEU A 12 9.48 -5.71 -2.32
CA LEU A 12 10.64 -6.24 -1.61
C LEU A 12 10.61 -5.91 -0.11
N GLU A 13 10.29 -4.66 0.24
CA GLU A 13 10.22 -4.23 1.64
C GLU A 13 9.03 -4.86 2.38
N LEU A 14 7.92 -5.10 1.70
CA LEU A 14 6.76 -5.82 2.24
C LEU A 14 7.10 -7.28 2.56
N ASP A 15 7.79 -7.97 1.65
CA ASP A 15 8.25 -9.35 1.87
C ASP A 15 9.15 -9.43 3.12
N ILE A 16 10.06 -8.47 3.30
CA ILE A 16 10.92 -8.36 4.49
C ILE A 16 10.09 -8.15 5.77
N CYS A 17 8.97 -7.44 5.68
CA CYS A 17 8.04 -7.24 6.80
C CYS A 17 7.07 -8.41 7.03
N GLY A 18 7.18 -9.50 6.26
CA GLY A 18 6.27 -10.64 6.33
C GLY A 18 4.84 -10.28 5.92
N VAL A 19 4.70 -9.35 4.96
CA VAL A 19 3.43 -8.98 4.32
C VAL A 19 3.53 -9.42 2.87
N GLU A 20 2.56 -10.19 2.39
CA GLU A 20 2.52 -10.68 1.02
C GLU A 20 2.02 -9.58 0.07
N PRO A 21 2.85 -9.12 -0.89
CA PRO A 21 2.40 -8.19 -1.92
C PRO A 21 1.76 -8.93 -3.11
N LEU A 22 0.62 -8.44 -3.57
CA LEU A 22 -0.12 -8.93 -4.73
C LEU A 22 -0.27 -7.78 -5.75
N PRO A 23 0.69 -7.64 -6.69
CA PRO A 23 0.65 -6.57 -7.69
C PRO A 23 -0.55 -6.73 -8.64
N GLY A 24 -1.33 -5.66 -8.77
CA GLY A 24 -2.47 -5.56 -9.68
C GLY A 24 -2.18 -4.71 -10.91
N LYS A 25 -3.25 -4.42 -11.67
CA LYS A 25 -3.19 -3.48 -12.80
C LYS A 25 -3.10 -2.04 -12.29
N GLY A 26 -2.49 -1.16 -13.09
CA GLY A 26 -2.53 0.29 -12.82
C GLY A 26 -1.72 0.76 -11.60
N MET A 27 -0.65 0.06 -11.24
CA MET A 27 0.20 0.36 -10.06
C MET A 27 -0.54 0.26 -8.72
N VAL A 28 -1.60 -0.56 -8.69
CA VAL A 28 -2.26 -1.02 -7.47
C VAL A 28 -1.50 -2.23 -6.93
N ILE A 29 -1.35 -2.30 -5.61
CA ILE A 29 -0.82 -3.47 -4.91
C ILE A 29 -1.79 -3.77 -3.78
N GLU A 30 -2.40 -4.95 -3.80
CA GLU A 30 -3.06 -5.49 -2.62
C GLU A 30 -1.97 -6.11 -1.73
N VAL A 31 -2.00 -5.86 -0.43
CA VAL A 31 -1.03 -6.40 0.51
C VAL A 31 -1.76 -7.21 1.56
N ARG A 32 -1.28 -8.42 1.87
CA ARG A 32 -1.96 -9.36 2.77
C ARG A 32 -1.08 -9.78 3.93
N LYS A 33 -1.70 -9.94 5.10
CA LYS A 33 -1.08 -10.54 6.28
C LYS A 33 -2.14 -11.36 7.03
N GLY A 34 -2.06 -12.68 6.91
CA GLY A 34 -3.12 -13.57 7.40
C GLY A 34 -4.45 -13.27 6.71
N GLU A 35 -5.51 -13.05 7.49
CA GLU A 35 -6.87 -12.75 6.99
C GLU A 35 -7.14 -11.25 6.77
N GLN A 36 -6.11 -10.41 6.92
CA GLN A 36 -6.22 -8.98 6.69
C GLN A 36 -5.56 -8.61 5.38
N SER A 37 -6.18 -7.68 4.66
CA SER A 37 -5.64 -7.10 3.45
C SER A 37 -5.79 -5.59 3.43
N GLN A 38 -4.93 -4.93 2.67
CA GLN A 38 -5.00 -3.51 2.43
C GLN A 38 -4.61 -3.23 0.98
N THR A 39 -5.34 -2.35 0.32
CA THR A 39 -4.98 -1.91 -1.03
C THR A 39 -4.19 -0.62 -0.96
N VAL A 40 -3.08 -0.56 -1.68
CA VAL A 40 -2.27 0.66 -1.86
C VAL A 40 -2.07 0.95 -3.34
N LEU A 41 -1.89 2.22 -3.66
CA LEU A 41 -1.79 2.69 -5.03
C LEU A 41 -0.68 3.74 -5.17
N LEU A 42 0.07 3.67 -6.27
CA LEU A 42 1.04 4.69 -6.64
C LEU A 42 0.44 5.65 -7.68
N ARG A 43 0.47 6.95 -7.40
CA ARG A 43 0.05 8.00 -8.36
C ARG A 43 1.10 9.09 -8.50
N ASN A 44 1.15 9.74 -9.66
CA ASN A 44 1.88 10.99 -9.84
C ASN A 44 0.97 12.17 -9.47
N THR A 45 1.41 13.01 -8.53
CA THR A 45 0.65 14.16 -8.02
C THR A 45 1.06 15.48 -8.66
N GLY A 46 1.86 15.45 -9.74
CA GLY A 46 2.47 16.64 -10.34
C GLY A 46 3.74 17.11 -9.61
N ALA A 47 3.80 16.91 -8.28
CA ALA A 47 5.00 17.13 -7.48
C ALA A 47 5.91 15.89 -7.39
N GLY A 48 5.46 14.75 -7.93
CA GLY A 48 6.19 13.48 -7.92
C GLY A 48 5.29 12.28 -7.63
N LEU A 49 5.90 11.10 -7.57
CA LEU A 49 5.19 9.86 -7.25
C LEU A 49 4.91 9.76 -5.76
N HIS A 50 3.69 9.37 -5.40
CA HIS A 50 3.23 9.15 -4.03
C HIS A 50 2.40 7.89 -3.90
N TRP A 51 2.61 7.21 -2.79
CA TRP A 51 1.78 6.10 -2.32
C TRP A 51 0.52 6.62 -1.63
N PHE A 52 -0.58 5.90 -1.84
CA PHE A 52 -1.88 6.17 -1.26
C PHE A 52 -2.43 4.89 -0.64
N TRP A 53 -3.10 5.02 0.51
CA TRP A 53 -4.04 4.01 0.98
C TRP A 53 -5.30 4.08 0.13
N VAL A 54 -5.90 2.93 -0.10
CA VAL A 54 -7.18 2.82 -0.78
C VAL A 54 -8.17 2.22 0.21
N TRP A 55 -9.23 2.96 0.51
CA TRP A 55 -10.31 2.54 1.39
C TRP A 55 -11.57 2.36 0.57
N GLU A 56 -12.37 1.35 0.90
CA GLU A 56 -13.73 1.25 0.37
C GLU A 56 -14.61 2.27 1.09
N SER A 57 -15.30 3.08 0.31
CA SER A 57 -16.28 4.04 0.83
C SER A 57 -17.63 3.36 1.02
N SER A 58 -18.44 3.90 1.94
CA SER A 58 -19.80 3.42 2.23
C SER A 58 -20.77 3.60 1.06
N ASP A 59 -20.45 4.47 0.10
CA ASP A 59 -21.21 4.69 -1.13
C ASP A 59 -20.82 3.72 -2.28
N GLY A 60 -19.93 2.77 -2.02
CA GLY A 60 -19.42 1.83 -3.02
C GLY A 60 -18.30 2.40 -3.90
N GLY A 61 -17.78 3.58 -3.56
CA GLY A 61 -16.59 4.18 -4.17
C GLY A 61 -15.28 3.78 -3.48
N PHE A 62 -14.19 4.41 -3.92
CA PHE A 62 -12.88 4.31 -3.27
C PHE A 62 -12.42 5.67 -2.78
N GLU A 63 -12.00 5.73 -1.54
CA GLU A 63 -11.30 6.87 -0.95
C GLU A 63 -9.80 6.65 -0.99
N TYR A 64 -9.05 7.74 -1.20
CA TYR A 64 -7.60 7.69 -1.37
C TYR A 64 -6.91 8.60 -0.36
N ASP A 65 -6.26 8.02 0.62
CA ASP A 65 -5.47 8.78 1.59
C ASP A 65 -4.01 8.82 1.19
N ARG A 66 -3.46 10.03 1.07
CA ARG A 66 -2.04 10.20 0.76
C ARG A 66 -1.18 9.65 1.90
N ALA A 67 -0.27 8.75 1.58
CA ALA A 67 0.64 8.14 2.54
C ALA A 67 2.02 8.79 2.47
N LEU A 68 2.92 8.25 1.65
CA LEU A 68 4.32 8.65 1.58
C LEU A 68 4.77 8.87 0.13
N PRO A 69 5.75 9.74 -0.13
CA PRO A 69 6.36 9.84 -1.45
C PRO A 69 7.09 8.55 -1.82
N ALA A 70 7.23 8.30 -3.12
CA ALA A 70 8.12 7.25 -3.61
C ALA A 70 9.57 7.51 -3.19
N GLY A 71 10.32 6.45 -2.91
CA GLY A 71 11.64 6.51 -2.26
C GLY A 71 11.60 6.28 -0.75
N GLN A 72 10.40 6.16 -0.15
CA GLN A 72 10.21 5.81 1.26
C GLN A 72 9.54 4.44 1.44
N GLU A 73 9.73 3.52 0.49
CA GLU A 73 9.06 2.21 0.44
C GLU A 73 9.28 1.39 1.71
N ARG A 74 10.49 1.43 2.28
CA ARG A 74 10.82 0.74 3.54
C ARG A 74 9.97 1.23 4.72
N GLU A 75 9.82 2.54 4.86
CA GLU A 75 8.99 3.12 5.91
C GLU A 75 7.51 2.85 5.64
N PHE A 76 7.09 2.90 4.38
CA PHE A 76 5.71 2.60 4.01
C PHE A 76 5.34 1.14 4.29
N ALA A 77 6.20 0.18 3.94
CA ALA A 77 6.03 -1.24 4.24
C ALA A 77 5.88 -1.51 5.74
N ARG A 78 6.68 -0.83 6.59
CA ARG A 78 6.54 -0.93 8.05
C ARG A 78 5.18 -0.42 8.55
N ARG A 79 4.68 0.68 7.99
CA ARG A 79 3.36 1.21 8.34
C ARG A 79 2.24 0.24 7.93
N ILE A 80 2.32 -0.30 6.72
CA ILE A 80 1.40 -1.34 6.21
C ILE A 80 1.40 -2.54 7.16
N ALA A 81 2.57 -3.07 7.47
CA ALA A 81 2.69 -4.21 8.38
C ALA A 81 2.14 -3.90 9.77
N GLY A 82 2.35 -2.67 10.27
CA GLY A 82 1.78 -2.19 11.53
C GLY A 82 0.26 -2.21 11.51
N VAL A 83 -0.35 -1.60 10.49
CA VAL A 83 -1.82 -1.56 10.30
C VAL A 83 -2.40 -2.96 10.24
N LEU A 84 -1.86 -3.84 9.39
CA LEU A 84 -2.35 -5.22 9.23
C LEU A 84 -2.07 -6.13 10.44
N SER A 85 -1.27 -5.68 11.40
CA SER A 85 -1.05 -6.41 12.66
C SER A 85 -2.03 -6.01 13.76
N ILE A 86 -2.82 -4.95 13.56
CA ILE A 86 -3.86 -4.54 14.51
C ILE A 86 -4.97 -5.59 14.44
N PRO A 87 -5.37 -6.23 15.55
CA PRO A 87 -6.52 -7.14 15.55
C PRO A 87 -7.77 -6.42 15.03
N LYS A 88 -8.57 -7.11 14.22
CA LYS A 88 -9.88 -6.58 13.81
C LYS A 88 -10.64 -6.16 15.08
N VAL A 89 -11.06 -4.90 15.14
CA VAL A 89 -11.97 -4.45 16.20
C VAL A 89 -13.27 -5.24 16.01
N GLY A 90 -13.77 -5.80 17.11
CA GLY A 90 -14.76 -6.89 17.15
C GLY A 90 -15.93 -6.75 16.18
N SER A 91 -16.29 -7.89 15.60
CA SER A 91 -17.53 -8.12 14.86
C SER A 91 -18.75 -8.09 15.77
#